data_AF-A0A6P6DEU5-F1
#
_entry.id   AF-A0A6P6DEU5-F1
#
_cell.length_a   1.000
_cell.length_b   1.000
_cell.length_c   1.000
_cell.angle_alpha   90.00
_cell.angle_beta   90.00
_cell.angle_gamma   90.00
#
_symmetry.space_group_name_H-M   'P 1'
#
loop_
_entity.id
_entity.type
_entity.pdbx_description
1 polymer ?
#
loop_
_entity_poly.entity_id
_entity_poly.type
_entity_poly.pdbx_seq_one_letter_code
_entity_poly.pdbx_strand_id
1 'polypeptide(L)'
;MSRQLNMDTLRQNFWKEEYLREKMLRCEWHHKYGSLVKAKQKAKAAARLPLKLPTLASKAPLSPQPVPTAVPSKTPSPVPEAFQSEMYPVPPATRALLYEGISHDLKGRYHYLNTRKLDLPETRYLLPITTNFTYGWQLGA
;
A
#
# COMPACT_ATOMS: atom_id res chain seq x y z
N MET A 1 8.64 19.96 -6.69
CA MET A 1 9.87 19.20 -6.41
C MET A 1 10.39 18.68 -7.73
N SER A 2 11.29 19.41 -8.39
CA SER A 2 11.93 18.95 -9.63
C SER A 2 12.78 17.72 -9.34
N ARG A 3 12.57 16.63 -10.08
CA ARG A 3 13.39 15.42 -9.93
C ARG A 3 14.77 15.71 -10.52
N GLN A 4 15.79 15.76 -9.66
CA GLN A 4 17.19 15.80 -10.09
C GLN A 4 17.53 14.47 -10.77
N LEU A 5 17.50 14.46 -12.10
CA LEU A 5 17.80 13.29 -12.95
C LEU A 5 19.30 12.99 -13.05
N ASN A 6 20.17 13.88 -12.56
CA ASN A 6 21.61 13.62 -12.55
C ASN A 6 22.01 12.84 -11.29
N MET A 7 22.41 11.59 -11.51
CA MET A 7 23.00 10.71 -10.51
C MET A 7 24.52 10.78 -10.61
N ASP A 8 25.09 11.83 -10.05
CA ASP A 8 26.54 12.03 -10.01
C ASP A 8 27.22 11.00 -9.08
N THR A 9 28.49 10.72 -9.32
CA THR A 9 29.28 9.74 -8.52
C THR A 9 29.29 10.08 -7.03
N LEU A 10 29.35 11.36 -6.67
CA LEU A 10 29.25 11.83 -5.29
C LEU A 10 27.91 11.45 -4.65
N ARG A 11 26.81 11.61 -5.39
CA ARG A 11 25.46 11.30 -4.92
C ARG A 11 25.24 9.79 -4.78
N GLN A 12 25.79 9.02 -5.72
CA GLN A 12 25.79 7.56 -5.63
C GLN A 12 26.58 7.07 -4.41
N ASN A 13 27.74 7.66 -4.13
CA ASN A 13 28.55 7.31 -2.97
C ASN A 13 27.85 7.68 -1.66
N PHE A 14 27.24 8.86 -1.59
CA PHE A 14 26.43 9.26 -0.44
C PHE A 14 25.31 8.25 -0.15
N TRP A 15 24.56 7.81 -1.16
CA TRP A 15 23.52 6.79 -0.96
C TRP A 15 24.07 5.43 -0.55
N LYS A 16 25.23 5.03 -1.07
CA LYS A 16 25.90 3.80 -0.64
C LYS A 16 26.27 3.88 0.84
N GLU A 17 26.86 4.99 1.28
CA GLU A 17 27.24 5.20 2.68
C GLU A 17 26.03 5.22 3.61
N GLU A 18 24.98 5.96 3.25
CA GLU A 18 23.74 6.04 4.01
C GLU A 18 23.12 4.65 4.19
N TYR A 19 23.04 3.88 3.10
CA TYR A 19 22.50 2.51 3.11
C TYR A 19 23.35 1.55 3.95
N LEU A 20 24.68 1.62 3.86
CA LEU A 20 25.58 0.81 4.69
C LEU A 20 25.44 1.16 6.16
N ARG A 21 25.35 2.46 6.48
CA ARG A 21 25.16 2.95 7.85
C ARG A 21 23.84 2.45 8.44
N GLU A 22 22.76 2.51 7.68
CA GLU A 22 21.46 2.00 8.10
C GLU A 22 21.52 0.48 8.36
N LYS A 23 22.17 -0.28 7.48
CA LYS A 23 22.40 -1.72 7.67
C LYS A 23 23.15 -2.03 8.96
N MET A 24 24.26 -1.33 9.21
CA MET A 24 25.05 -1.53 10.42
C MET A 24 24.23 -1.22 11.67
N LEU A 25 23.50 -0.10 11.68
CA LEU A 25 22.66 0.28 12.81
C LEU A 25 21.56 -0.74 13.10
N ARG A 26 20.93 -1.32 12.06
CA ARG A 26 19.96 -2.42 12.21
C ARG A 26 20.61 -3.66 12.81
N CYS A 27 21.79 -4.05 12.34
CA CYS A 27 22.54 -5.19 12.87
C CYS A 27 22.93 -4.98 14.34
N GLU A 28 23.48 -3.82 14.69
CA GLU A 28 23.85 -3.47 16.06
C GLU A 28 22.63 -3.45 16.99
N TRP A 29 21.52 -2.88 16.54
CA TRP A 29 20.28 -2.88 17.30
C TRP A 29 19.78 -4.30 17.53
N HIS A 30 19.78 -5.15 16.49
CA HIS A 30 19.36 -6.54 16.63
C HIS A 30 20.33 -7.33 17.52
N HIS A 31 21.63 -7.04 17.48
CA HIS A 31 22.59 -7.65 18.40
C HIS A 31 22.30 -7.29 19.86
N LYS A 32 21.98 -6.02 20.14
CA LYS A 32 21.68 -5.53 21.50
C LYS A 32 20.31 -5.97 22.02
N TYR A 33 19.27 -5.91 21.18
CA TYR A 33 17.87 -6.05 21.62
C TYR A 33 17.13 -7.23 21.00
N GLY A 34 17.71 -7.93 20.02
CA GLY A 34 17.04 -8.99 19.27
C GLY A 34 16.60 -10.16 20.14
N SER A 35 17.39 -10.53 21.15
CA SER A 35 17.03 -11.57 22.13
C SER A 35 15.78 -11.17 22.94
N LEU A 36 15.73 -9.93 23.43
CA LEU A 36 14.63 -9.39 24.22
C LEU A 36 13.33 -9.30 23.40
N VAL A 37 13.44 -8.86 22.14
CA VAL A 37 12.28 -8.78 21.23
C VAL A 37 11.75 -10.17 20.91
N LYS A 38 12.62 -11.14 20.63
CA LYS A 38 12.21 -12.54 20.38
C LYS A 38 11.56 -13.17 21.61
N ALA A 39 12.08 -12.92 22.81
CA ALA A 39 11.48 -13.37 24.05
C ALA A 39 10.07 -12.79 24.24
N LYS A 40 9.90 -11.48 24.03
CA LYS A 40 8.60 -10.79 24.10
C LYS A 40 7.61 -11.31 23.06
N GLN A 41 8.07 -11.58 21.83
CA GLN A 41 7.23 -12.17 20.77
C GLN A 41 6.76 -13.58 21.14
N LYS A 42 7.66 -14.42 21.66
CA LYS A 42 7.30 -15.78 22.14
C LYS A 42 6.30 -15.72 23.29
N ALA A 43 6.51 -14.85 24.27
CA ALA A 43 5.57 -14.65 25.37
C ALA A 43 4.19 -14.19 24.87
N LYS A 44 4.15 -13.22 23.94
CA LYS A 44 2.90 -12.76 23.33
C LYS A 44 2.21 -13.85 22.52
N ALA A 45 2.97 -14.68 21.81
CA ALA A 45 2.43 -15.81 21.05
C ALA A 45 1.87 -16.90 21.97
N ALA A 46 2.56 -17.21 23.08
CA ALA A 46 2.09 -18.17 24.08
C ALA A 46 0.83 -17.67 24.82
N ALA A 47 0.72 -16.35 25.03
CA ALA A 47 -0.47 -15.73 25.62
C ALA A 47 -1.67 -15.65 24.66
N ARG A 48 -1.48 -15.87 23.36
CA ARG A 48 -2.59 -15.93 22.41
C ARG A 48 -3.29 -17.28 22.57
N LEU A 49 -4.46 -17.27 23.18
CA LEU A 49 -5.39 -18.39 23.11
C LEU A 49 -5.68 -18.69 21.62
N PRO A 50 -5.75 -19.97 21.21
CA PRO A 50 -6.09 -20.32 19.85
C PRO A 50 -7.51 -19.80 19.56
N LEU A 51 -7.62 -18.77 18.72
CA LEU A 51 -8.87 -18.31 18.15
C LEU A 51 -9.46 -19.47 17.33
N LYS A 52 -10.42 -20.17 17.91
CA LYS A 52 -11.26 -21.13 17.19
C LYS A 52 -12.20 -20.32 16.33
N LEU A 53 -11.77 -20.01 15.10
CA LEU A 53 -12.65 -19.45 14.10
C LEU A 53 -13.74 -20.49 13.80
N PRO A 54 -15.02 -20.11 13.80
CA PRO A 54 -16.08 -20.99 13.32
C PRO A 54 -15.76 -21.45 11.91
N THR A 55 -15.77 -22.77 11.68
CA THR A 55 -15.64 -23.34 10.34
C THR A 55 -16.93 -23.02 9.58
N LEU A 56 -16.91 -21.95 8.78
CA LEU A 56 -17.95 -21.73 7.79
C LEU A 56 -17.81 -22.86 6.76
N ALA A 57 -18.84 -23.70 6.66
CA ALA A 57 -18.93 -24.66 5.56
C ALA A 57 -18.83 -23.87 4.26
N SER A 58 -17.76 -24.11 3.49
CA SER A 58 -17.56 -23.52 2.17
C SER A 58 -18.78 -23.85 1.32
N LYS A 59 -19.65 -22.85 1.10
CA LYS A 59 -20.66 -22.95 0.05
C LYS A 59 -19.89 -22.89 -1.26
N ALA A 60 -19.95 -23.98 -2.00
CA ALA A 60 -19.29 -24.14 -3.29
C ALA A 60 -19.46 -22.89 -4.19
N PRO A 61 -18.44 -22.48 -4.96
CA PRO A 61 -18.50 -21.28 -5.78
C PRO A 61 -19.69 -21.35 -6.75
N LEU A 62 -20.62 -20.41 -6.63
CA LEU A 62 -21.58 -20.19 -7.69
C LEU A 62 -20.83 -19.62 -8.90
N SER A 63 -20.97 -20.37 -10.00
CA SER A 63 -20.50 -20.14 -11.36
C SER A 63 -20.33 -18.66 -11.75
N PRO A 64 -19.25 -18.28 -12.45
CA PRO A 64 -19.13 -16.93 -13.03
C PRO A 64 -20.27 -16.69 -14.02
N GLN A 65 -21.03 -15.62 -13.80
CA GLN A 65 -22.01 -15.16 -14.79
C GLN A 65 -21.30 -14.48 -15.98
N PRO A 66 -21.88 -14.57 -17.19
CA PRO A 66 -21.23 -14.10 -18.42
C PRO A 66 -21.20 -12.57 -18.49
N VAL A 67 -20.04 -12.06 -18.89
CA VAL A 67 -19.76 -10.67 -19.26
C VAL A 67 -20.64 -10.24 -20.45
N PRO A 68 -21.33 -9.09 -20.41
CA PRO A 68 -21.79 -8.43 -21.61
C PRO A 68 -20.72 -7.52 -22.21
N THR A 69 -20.55 -7.72 -23.51
CA THR A 69 -19.68 -7.10 -24.50
C THR A 69 -19.90 -5.59 -24.67
N ALA A 70 -18.84 -4.95 -25.18
CA ALA A 70 -18.83 -3.80 -26.10
C ALA A 70 -18.56 -2.39 -25.54
N VAL A 71 -17.46 -1.85 -26.06
CA VAL A 71 -16.86 -0.51 -25.92
C VAL A 71 -17.73 0.56 -26.61
N PRO A 72 -17.47 1.86 -26.41
CA PRO A 72 -16.73 2.54 -27.46
C PRO A 72 -15.57 3.40 -26.96
N SER A 73 -14.45 3.24 -27.66
CA SER A 73 -13.26 4.07 -27.64
C SER A 73 -13.58 5.53 -27.92
N LYS A 74 -13.19 6.43 -27.01
CA LYS A 74 -13.14 7.87 -27.28
C LYS A 74 -11.70 8.35 -27.21
N THR A 75 -11.26 8.89 -28.34
CA THR A 75 -9.96 9.43 -28.72
C THR A 75 -9.35 10.36 -27.67
N PRO A 76 -8.03 10.30 -27.40
CA PRO A 76 -7.39 11.25 -26.49
C PRO A 76 -7.19 12.61 -27.17
N SER A 77 -7.82 13.64 -26.63
CA SER A 77 -7.48 15.05 -26.90
C SER A 77 -6.32 15.46 -25.97
N PRO A 78 -5.34 16.26 -26.45
CA PRO A 78 -4.13 16.57 -25.69
C PRO A 78 -4.45 17.64 -24.64
N VAL A 79 -4.43 17.25 -23.36
CA VAL A 79 -4.52 18.19 -22.23
C VAL A 79 -3.11 18.47 -21.71
N PRO A 80 -2.75 19.74 -21.44
CA PRO A 80 -1.36 20.17 -21.26
C PRO A 80 -0.79 19.69 -19.93
N GLU A 81 0.48 19.30 -19.99
CA GLU A 81 1.46 19.19 -18.90
C GLU A 81 0.89 18.77 -17.55
N ALA A 82 0.74 17.45 -17.43
CA ALA A 82 0.53 16.77 -16.18
C ALA A 82 1.55 17.24 -15.13
N PHE A 83 1.05 17.88 -14.07
CA PHE A 83 1.63 17.69 -12.75
C PHE A 83 1.92 16.19 -12.63
N GLN A 84 3.18 15.84 -12.42
CA GLN A 84 3.66 14.46 -12.37
C GLN A 84 3.00 13.74 -11.19
N SER A 85 1.74 13.34 -11.36
CA SER A 85 0.98 12.60 -10.37
C SER A 85 1.61 11.23 -10.30
N GLU A 86 2.19 10.90 -9.16
CA GLU A 86 2.85 9.61 -8.93
C GLU A 86 1.83 8.44 -8.91
N MET A 87 0.54 8.78 -8.82
CA MET A 87 -0.58 7.86 -8.70
C MET A 87 -1.47 7.91 -9.95
N TYR A 88 -2.07 6.76 -10.26
CA TYR A 88 -3.14 6.68 -11.25
C TYR A 88 -4.36 7.50 -10.81
N PRO A 89 -5.14 8.03 -11.77
CA PRO A 89 -6.38 8.71 -11.47
C PRO A 89 -7.34 7.75 -10.76
N VAL A 90 -8.06 8.29 -9.78
CA VAL A 90 -9.01 7.52 -8.99
C VAL A 90 -10.22 7.15 -9.85
N PRO A 91 -10.71 5.90 -9.80
CA PRO A 91 -11.94 5.51 -10.49
C PRO A 91 -13.11 6.43 -10.13
N PRO A 92 -13.97 6.79 -11.10
CA PRO A 92 -15.07 7.75 -10.87
C PRO A 92 -16.05 7.26 -9.80
N ALA A 93 -16.28 5.94 -9.71
CA ALA A 93 -17.14 5.33 -8.70
C ALA A 93 -16.61 5.56 -7.27
N THR A 94 -15.31 5.35 -7.03
CA THR A 94 -14.71 5.59 -5.72
C THR A 94 -14.61 7.08 -5.43
N ARG A 95 -14.34 7.91 -6.44
CA ARG A 95 -14.33 9.37 -6.30
C ARG A 95 -15.70 9.94 -5.91
N ALA A 96 -16.79 9.36 -6.40
CA ALA A 96 -18.15 9.80 -6.05
C ALA A 96 -18.43 9.68 -4.54
N LEU A 97 -17.86 8.67 -3.89
CA LEU A 97 -18.01 8.46 -2.43
C LEU A 97 -17.55 9.65 -1.60
N LEU A 98 -16.62 10.48 -2.09
CA LEU A 98 -16.16 11.68 -1.37
C LEU A 98 -17.30 12.66 -1.06
N TYR A 99 -18.30 12.71 -1.94
CA TYR A 99 -19.39 13.68 -1.88
C TYR A 99 -20.70 13.06 -1.37
N GLU A 100 -20.69 11.78 -1.03
CA GLU A 100 -21.86 11.09 -0.52
C GLU A 100 -21.89 11.15 1.02
N GLY A 101 -22.65 12.09 1.58
CA GLY A 101 -22.85 12.22 3.03
C GLY A 101 -21.66 12.84 3.79
N ILE A 102 -21.64 12.65 5.12
CA ILE A 102 -20.68 13.30 6.03
C ILE A 102 -19.81 12.23 6.70
N SER A 103 -18.52 12.55 6.92
CA SER A 103 -17.56 11.61 7.52
C SER A 103 -17.87 11.21 8.96
N HIS A 104 -18.62 12.04 9.69
CA HIS A 104 -19.08 11.72 11.04
C HIS A 104 -19.93 10.44 11.06
N ASP A 105 -20.77 10.25 10.03
CA ASP A 105 -21.65 9.08 9.92
C ASP A 105 -20.99 7.94 9.14
N LEU A 106 -19.65 7.91 9.11
CA LEU A 106 -18.84 6.94 8.36
C LEU A 106 -19.07 6.98 6.83
N LYS A 107 -19.62 8.07 6.30
CA LYS A 107 -19.84 8.30 4.87
C LYS A 107 -18.80 9.28 4.29
N GLY A 108 -18.96 9.68 3.03
CA GLY A 108 -18.13 10.72 2.43
C GLY A 108 -16.65 10.32 2.35
N ARG A 109 -15.79 11.23 2.82
CA ARG A 109 -14.34 11.02 2.89
C ARG A 109 -13.92 9.78 3.70
N TYR A 110 -14.61 9.44 4.78
CA TYR A 110 -14.27 8.26 5.58
C TYR A 110 -14.42 6.99 4.73
N HIS A 111 -15.57 6.83 4.09
CA HIS A 111 -15.87 5.70 3.21
C HIS A 111 -14.92 5.66 2.01
N TYR A 112 -14.61 6.81 1.41
CA TYR A 112 -13.61 6.93 0.35
C TYR A 112 -12.22 6.44 0.77
N LEU A 113 -11.73 6.86 1.94
CA LEU A 113 -10.38 6.47 2.38
C LEU A 113 -10.31 4.97 2.71
N ASN A 114 -11.36 4.43 3.34
CA ASN A 114 -11.44 3.00 3.65
C ASN A 114 -11.49 2.14 2.39
N THR A 115 -12.34 2.51 1.42
CA THR A 115 -12.42 1.80 0.14
C THR A 115 -11.11 1.89 -0.62
N ARG A 116 -10.54 3.10 -0.73
CA ARG A 116 -9.26 3.30 -1.43
C ARG A 116 -8.15 2.50 -0.76
N LYS A 117 -8.09 2.41 0.57
CA LYS A 117 -7.06 1.64 1.30
C LYS A 117 -7.00 0.15 0.92
N LEU A 118 -8.11 -0.44 0.44
CA LEU A 118 -8.14 -1.85 0.02
C LEU A 118 -7.36 -2.11 -1.29
N ASP A 119 -7.20 -1.09 -2.14
CA ASP A 119 -6.46 -1.22 -3.39
C ASP A 119 -4.97 -1.41 -3.11
N LEU A 120 -4.36 -2.39 -3.79
CA LEU A 120 -2.92 -2.67 -3.73
C LEU A 120 -2.12 -1.46 -4.23
N PRO A 121 -0.91 -1.22 -3.67
CA PRO A 121 -0.03 -0.17 -4.16
C PRO A 121 0.37 -0.37 -5.64
N GLU A 122 0.43 -1.61 -6.13
CA GLU A 122 0.77 -1.94 -7.53
C GLU A 122 -0.20 -1.31 -8.53
N THR A 123 -1.48 -1.28 -8.18
CA THR A 123 -2.52 -0.74 -9.07
C THR A 123 -2.72 0.76 -8.89
N ARG A 124 -2.16 1.33 -7.82
CA ARG A 124 -2.38 2.73 -7.45
C ARG A 124 -1.27 3.66 -7.90
N TYR A 125 -0.03 3.19 -7.91
CA TYR A 125 1.14 3.99 -8.26
C TYR A 125 1.64 3.64 -9.66
N LEU A 126 2.02 4.66 -10.42
CA LEU A 126 2.65 4.48 -11.75
C LEU A 126 4.07 3.91 -11.62
N LEU A 127 4.69 4.15 -10.48
CA LEU A 127 6.07 3.76 -10.19
C LEU A 127 6.10 2.40 -9.48
N PRO A 128 7.17 1.63 -9.69
CA PRO A 128 7.30 0.33 -9.05
C PRO A 128 7.32 0.46 -7.52
N ILE A 129 6.80 -0.56 -6.85
CA ILE A 129 6.77 -0.64 -5.39
C ILE A 129 8.20 -0.65 -4.84
N THR A 130 8.47 0.21 -3.86
CA THR A 130 9.73 0.21 -3.11
C THR A 130 9.63 -0.64 -1.84
N THR A 131 10.78 -1.02 -1.29
CA THR A 131 10.89 -1.79 -0.02
C THR A 131 10.24 -1.10 1.18
N ASN A 132 9.95 0.19 1.11
CA ASN A 132 9.25 0.91 2.19
C ASN A 132 7.75 0.57 2.21
N PHE A 133 7.15 0.33 1.04
CA PHE A 133 5.74 -0.06 0.95
C PHE A 133 5.50 -1.46 1.52
N THR A 134 6.45 -2.39 1.40
CA THR A 134 6.27 -3.75 1.93
C THR A 134 6.11 -3.76 3.44
N TYR A 135 6.89 -2.94 4.16
CA TYR A 135 6.77 -2.82 5.61
C TYR A 135 5.54 -1.98 6.01
N GLY A 136 5.38 -0.78 5.43
CA GLY A 136 4.34 0.16 5.86
C GLY A 136 2.92 -0.27 5.51
N TRP A 137 2.73 -0.97 4.38
CA TRP A 137 1.40 -1.36 3.90
C TRP A 137 0.86 -2.60 4.61
N GLN A 138 1.72 -3.57 4.94
CA GLN A 138 1.31 -4.83 5.58
C GLN A 138 1.05 -4.69 7.09
N LEU A 139 1.61 -3.68 7.76
CA LEU A 139 1.45 -3.46 9.20
C LEU A 139 0.17 -2.70 9.58
N GLY A 140 -0.54 -2.17 8.58
CA GLY A 140 -1.77 -1.41 8.77
C GLY A 140 -3.03 -2.22 8.47
N ALA A 141 -3.23 -3.35 9.15
CA ALA A 141 -4.50 -4.09 9.17
C ALA A 141 -4.86 -4.45 10.62
#